data_AF-A0A9N8WSG2-F1
#
_entry.id   AF-A0A9N8WSG2-F1
#
_cell.length_a   1.000
_cell.length_b   1.000
_cell.length_c   1.000
_cell.angle_alpha   90.00
_cell.angle_beta   90.00
_cell.angle_gamma   90.00
#
_symmetry.space_group_name_H-M   'P 1'
#
loop_
_entity.id
_entity.type
_entity.pdbx_description
1 polymer ?
#
loop_
_entity_poly.entity_id
_entity_poly.type
_entity_poly.pdbx_seq_one_letter_code
_entity_poly.pdbx_strand_id
1 'polypeptide(L)'
;MRNKTIYEISAVNTNYLSPGSMKTPISMWMPVIDGDMVRSGLWDAFNKGNFIRVPTIIGATTNEGIGFAPSSEADGFWQAEYPKMNSTHIASITTLYIDQTADCNDTRCFTKRLKDSYRDMRFMCSGLSFTSAM
;
A
#
# COMPACT_ATOMS: atom_id res chain seq x y z
N MET A 1 17.16 18.44 -14.92
CA MET A 1 15.99 18.88 -14.10
C MET A 1 16.18 20.25 -13.49
N ARG A 2 17.30 20.59 -12.85
CA ARG A 2 17.47 21.84 -12.07
C ARG A 2 17.40 23.16 -12.86
N ASN A 3 17.39 23.12 -14.20
CA ASN A 3 17.24 24.27 -15.08
C ASN A 3 15.84 24.40 -15.72
N LYS A 4 14.88 23.57 -15.28
CA LYS A 4 13.51 23.52 -15.79
C LYS A 4 12.58 24.38 -14.93
N THR A 5 11.58 24.97 -15.56
CA THR A 5 10.49 25.65 -14.86
C THR A 5 9.60 24.64 -14.12
N ILE A 6 8.82 25.12 -13.16
CA ILE A 6 7.84 24.26 -12.46
C ILE A 6 6.79 23.69 -13.42
N TYR A 7 6.46 24.40 -14.51
CA TYR A 7 5.53 23.90 -15.53
C TYR A 7 6.11 22.71 -16.29
N GLU A 8 7.38 22.80 -16.70
CA GLU A 8 8.07 21.69 -17.38
C GLU A 8 8.24 20.47 -16.47
N ILE A 9 8.54 20.68 -15.17
CA ILE A 9 8.66 19.59 -14.20
C ILE A 9 7.29 18.95 -13.92
N SER A 10 6.26 19.77 -13.69
CA SER A 10 4.91 19.27 -13.41
C SER A 10 4.31 18.52 -14.59
N ALA A 11 4.65 18.91 -15.83
CA ALA A 11 4.18 18.24 -17.04
C ALA A 11 4.66 16.78 -17.15
N VAL A 12 5.77 16.43 -16.50
CA VAL A 12 6.31 15.05 -16.46
C VAL A 12 6.15 14.41 -15.07
N ASN A 13 5.53 15.10 -14.12
CA ASN A 13 5.29 14.56 -12.78
C ASN A 13 4.02 13.69 -12.78
N THR A 14 4.09 12.56 -13.49
CA THR A 14 3.00 11.60 -13.63
C THR A 14 3.38 10.25 -13.02
N ASN A 15 2.40 9.35 -12.90
CA ASN A 15 2.70 7.96 -12.55
C ASN A 15 3.19 7.21 -13.80
N TYR A 16 4.14 6.31 -13.58
CA TYR A 16 4.78 5.43 -14.56
C TYR A 16 4.56 3.97 -14.15
N LEU A 17 4.79 3.04 -15.08
CA LEU A 17 4.71 1.63 -14.75
C LEU A 17 5.84 1.24 -13.80
N SER A 18 5.49 0.59 -12.70
CA SER A 18 6.48 -0.11 -11.89
C SER A 18 7.11 -1.26 -12.68
N PRO A 19 8.37 -1.64 -12.42
CA PRO A 19 9.01 -2.76 -13.11
C PRO A 19 8.17 -4.03 -13.02
N GLY A 20 7.82 -4.63 -14.17
CA GLY A 20 7.00 -5.84 -14.24
C GLY A 20 5.49 -5.65 -14.08
N SER A 21 5.01 -4.41 -13.92
CA SER A 21 3.59 -4.09 -13.81
C SER A 21 2.96 -3.65 -15.14
N MET A 22 1.68 -3.98 -15.33
CA MET A 22 0.84 -3.48 -16.43
C MET A 22 0.03 -2.23 -16.05
N LYS A 23 0.05 -1.85 -14.78
CA LYS A 23 -0.65 -0.66 -14.25
C LYS A 23 0.33 0.25 -13.51
N THR A 24 0.02 1.54 -13.49
CA THR A 24 0.76 2.51 -12.68
C THR A 24 0.29 2.45 -11.22
N PRO A 25 1.16 2.65 -10.23
CA PRO A 25 0.72 2.75 -8.84
C PRO A 25 -0.16 4.00 -8.64
N ILE A 26 -0.97 4.01 -7.59
CA ILE A 26 -1.72 5.18 -7.14
C ILE A 26 -0.80 6.20 -6.49
N SER A 27 0.33 5.76 -5.93
CA SER A 27 1.33 6.62 -5.30
C SER A 27 2.73 6.28 -5.82
N MET A 28 3.20 7.09 -6.78
CA MET A 28 4.51 6.90 -7.41
C MET A 28 5.68 7.33 -6.51
N TRP A 29 5.59 8.53 -5.96
CA TRP A 29 6.69 9.16 -5.22
C TRP A 29 6.54 8.91 -3.73
N MET A 30 7.30 7.96 -3.21
CA MET A 30 7.24 7.47 -1.83
C MET A 30 8.59 7.60 -1.11
N PRO A 31 8.63 7.61 0.23
CA PRO A 31 9.88 7.53 0.98
C PRO A 31 10.69 6.28 0.59
N VAL A 32 12.02 6.42 0.56
CA VAL A 32 12.96 5.34 0.26
C VAL A 32 13.93 5.16 1.42
N ILE A 33 14.55 3.98 1.51
CA ILE A 33 15.67 3.74 2.43
C ILE A 33 16.89 4.47 1.85
N ASP A 34 17.33 5.52 2.53
CA ASP A 34 18.46 6.37 2.11
C ASP A 34 19.75 6.08 2.91
N GLY A 35 19.65 5.30 3.99
CA GLY A 35 20.78 4.94 4.85
C GLY A 35 21.17 6.00 5.88
N ASP A 36 20.51 7.16 5.89
CA ASP A 36 20.77 8.26 6.83
C ASP A 36 19.53 8.57 7.68
N MET A 37 18.52 9.22 7.09
CA MET A 37 17.26 9.54 7.76
C MET A 37 16.37 8.30 7.86
N VAL A 38 16.22 7.55 6.76
CA VAL A 38 15.47 6.31 6.69
C VAL A 38 16.45 5.16 6.52
N ARG A 39 16.88 4.59 7.65
CA ARG A 39 17.95 3.56 7.69
C ARG A 39 17.46 2.14 7.43
N SER A 40 16.17 1.87 7.62
CA SER A 40 15.55 0.57 7.38
C SER A 40 14.07 0.72 7.06
N GLY A 41 13.40 -0.37 6.68
CA GLY A 41 11.94 -0.40 6.61
C GLY A 41 11.31 -0.09 7.96
N LEU A 42 10.11 0.51 7.94
CA LEU A 42 9.38 0.91 9.16
C LEU A 42 9.12 -0.27 10.08
N TRP A 43 8.67 -1.41 9.54
CA TRP A 43 8.44 -2.63 10.31
C TRP A 43 9.68 -3.07 11.08
N ASP A 44 10.86 -3.10 10.43
CA ASP A 44 12.12 -3.44 11.08
C ASP A 44 12.52 -2.42 12.15
N ALA A 45 12.31 -1.13 11.89
CA ALA A 45 12.64 -0.07 12.83
C ALA A 45 11.81 -0.19 14.12
N PHE A 46 10.49 -0.37 13.99
CA PHE A 46 9.60 -0.56 15.15
C PHE A 46 9.89 -1.86 15.89
N ASN A 47 10.06 -2.98 15.19
CA ASN A 47 10.34 -4.29 15.81
C ASN A 47 11.67 -4.29 16.59
N LYS A 48 12.65 -3.48 16.19
CA LYS A 48 13.95 -3.34 16.89
C LYS A 48 13.95 -2.24 17.96
N GLY A 49 12.85 -1.52 18.15
CA GLY A 49 12.79 -0.38 19.07
C GLY A 49 13.56 0.86 18.58
N ASN A 50 13.87 0.95 17.28
CA ASN A 50 14.62 2.04 16.66
C ASN A 50 13.71 3.23 16.32
N PHE A 51 13.09 3.81 17.34
CA PHE A 51 12.26 5.01 17.23
C PHE A 51 12.36 5.81 18.53
N ILE A 52 12.02 7.11 18.45
CA ILE A 52 11.98 7.95 19.64
C ILE A 52 10.72 7.61 20.43
N ARG A 53 10.88 7.24 21.71
CA ARG A 53 9.76 6.89 22.60
C ARG A 53 9.12 8.16 23.14
N VAL A 54 7.99 8.54 22.56
CA VAL A 54 7.12 9.62 23.02
C VAL A 54 5.67 9.13 23.09
N PRO A 55 4.83 9.68 23.98
CA PRO A 55 3.39 9.38 23.98
C PRO A 55 2.80 9.61 22.58
N THR A 56 2.23 8.56 22.01
CA THR A 56 1.74 8.57 20.63
C THR A 56 0.34 7.98 20.56
N ILE A 57 -0.53 8.58 19.74
CA ILE A 57 -1.84 8.02 19.38
C ILE A 57 -1.78 7.66 17.90
N ILE A 58 -1.97 6.38 17.58
CA ILE A 58 -2.10 5.87 16.22
C ILE A 58 -3.51 5.30 16.07
N GLY A 59 -4.18 5.67 14.99
CA GLY A 59 -5.52 5.17 14.67
C GLY A 59 -5.69 4.99 13.17
N ALA A 60 -6.80 4.38 12.79
CA ALA A 60 -7.20 4.19 11.41
C ALA A 60 -8.74 4.15 11.33
N THR A 61 -9.30 4.45 10.16
CA THR A 61 -10.75 4.30 9.95
C THR A 61 -11.12 2.89 9.53
N THR A 62 -12.39 2.52 9.71
CA THR A 62 -12.89 1.19 9.39
C THR A 62 -12.72 0.81 7.91
N ASN A 63 -12.71 1.78 6.99
CA ASN A 63 -12.81 1.52 5.55
C ASN A 63 -11.86 2.39 4.69
N GLU A 64 -10.63 2.65 5.14
CA GLU A 64 -9.62 3.47 4.41
C GLU A 64 -9.51 3.11 2.93
N GLY A 65 -9.57 1.81 2.60
CA GLY A 65 -9.43 1.30 1.23
C GLY A 65 -10.47 1.85 0.25
N ILE A 66 -11.63 2.36 0.71
CA ILE A 66 -12.63 2.99 -0.16
C ILE A 66 -12.06 4.20 -0.90
N GLY A 67 -11.17 4.97 -0.26
CA GLY A 67 -10.60 6.18 -0.82
C GLY A 67 -9.42 5.94 -1.77
N PHE A 68 -8.76 4.77 -1.70
CA PHE A 68 -7.48 4.55 -2.35
C PHE A 68 -7.45 3.37 -3.34
N ALA A 69 -8.15 2.28 -3.03
CA ALA A 69 -8.23 1.15 -3.96
C ALA A 69 -9.23 1.45 -5.10
N PRO A 70 -9.01 0.90 -6.30
CA PRO A 70 -9.84 1.19 -7.46
C PRO A 70 -11.32 0.81 -7.26
N SER A 71 -12.19 1.45 -8.03
CA SER A 71 -13.65 1.23 -8.00
C SER A 71 -14.11 -0.06 -8.66
N SER A 72 -13.21 -0.75 -9.34
CA SER A 72 -13.39 -2.08 -9.92
C SER A 72 -12.19 -2.94 -9.54
N GLU A 73 -12.37 -4.26 -9.54
CA GLU A 73 -11.23 -5.17 -9.45
C GLU A 73 -10.31 -4.91 -10.64
N ALA A 74 -9.05 -4.59 -10.33
CA ALA A 74 -8.06 -4.24 -11.32
C ALA A 74 -6.97 -5.31 -11.30
N ASP A 75 -7.01 -6.23 -12.26
CA ASP A 75 -5.92 -7.19 -12.49
C ASP A 75 -4.58 -6.45 -12.55
N GLY A 76 -3.61 -6.95 -11.80
CA GLY A 76 -2.29 -6.32 -11.70
C GLY A 76 -2.20 -5.09 -10.79
N PHE A 77 -3.26 -4.72 -10.06
CA PHE A 77 -3.20 -3.67 -9.03
C PHE A 77 -2.10 -3.96 -7.99
N TRP A 78 -2.06 -5.19 -7.47
CA TRP A 78 -1.06 -5.59 -6.48
C TRP A 78 0.38 -5.45 -6.99
N GLN A 79 0.63 -5.80 -8.25
CA GLN A 79 1.96 -5.65 -8.86
C GLN A 79 2.31 -4.19 -9.16
N ALA A 80 1.31 -3.36 -9.45
CA ALA A 80 1.50 -1.92 -9.61
C ALA A 80 1.95 -1.27 -8.31
N GLU A 81 1.21 -1.55 -7.22
CA GLU A 81 1.49 -1.01 -5.88
C GLU A 81 2.73 -1.64 -5.22
N TYR A 82 2.92 -2.95 -5.40
CA TYR A 82 3.98 -3.74 -4.77
C TYR A 82 4.69 -4.60 -5.83
N PRO A 83 5.70 -4.05 -6.53
CA PRO A 83 6.33 -4.70 -7.68
C PRO A 83 7.04 -6.03 -7.38
N LYS A 84 7.28 -6.30 -6.09
CA LYS A 84 7.86 -7.56 -5.60
C LYS A 84 6.80 -8.62 -5.24
N MET A 85 5.51 -8.30 -5.30
CA MET A 85 4.46 -9.30 -5.12
C MET A 85 4.38 -10.22 -6.34
N ASN A 86 4.23 -11.52 -6.07
CA ASN A 86 4.05 -12.55 -7.10
C ASN A 86 2.65 -13.17 -6.96
N SER A 87 2.31 -14.10 -7.85
CA SER A 87 1.01 -14.77 -7.88
C SER A 87 0.70 -15.53 -6.57
N THR A 88 1.71 -16.09 -5.91
CA THR A 88 1.53 -16.77 -4.61
C THR A 88 1.09 -15.78 -3.53
N HIS A 89 1.76 -14.63 -3.41
CA HIS A 89 1.36 -13.59 -2.46
C HIS A 89 -0.08 -13.11 -2.72
N ILE A 90 -0.41 -12.87 -4.00
CA ILE A 90 -1.76 -12.43 -4.39
C ILE A 90 -2.80 -13.50 -4.05
N ALA A 91 -2.53 -14.78 -4.32
CA ALA A 91 -3.43 -15.87 -3.96
C ALA A 91 -3.64 -16.00 -2.44
N SER A 92 -2.59 -15.79 -1.64
CA SER A 92 -2.70 -15.75 -0.18
C SER A 92 -3.59 -14.60 0.28
N ILE A 93 -3.40 -13.39 -0.27
CA ILE A 93 -4.29 -12.24 0.02
C ILE A 93 -5.73 -12.60 -0.36
N THR A 94 -5.97 -13.08 -1.58
CA THR A 94 -7.31 -13.45 -2.03
C THR A 94 -7.97 -14.42 -1.06
N THR A 95 -7.25 -15.45 -0.59
CA THR A 95 -7.74 -16.47 0.34
C THR A 95 -8.12 -15.88 1.71
N LEU A 96 -7.31 -14.95 2.24
CA LEU A 96 -7.56 -14.32 3.54
C LEU A 96 -8.81 -13.42 3.55
N TYR A 97 -9.20 -12.91 2.39
CA TYR A 97 -10.35 -12.01 2.23
C TYR A 97 -11.54 -12.68 1.53
N ILE A 98 -11.59 -14.03 1.54
CA ILE A 98 -12.79 -14.77 1.14
C ILE A 98 -13.82 -14.70 2.26
N ASP A 99 -15.03 -14.26 1.93
CA ASP A 99 -16.20 -14.55 2.75
C ASP A 99 -16.59 -16.02 2.55
N GLN A 100 -16.45 -16.84 3.59
CA GLN A 100 -16.80 -18.27 3.53
C GLN A 100 -18.31 -18.52 3.51
N THR A 101 -19.12 -17.49 3.77
CA THR A 101 -20.57 -17.59 3.90
C THR A 101 -21.34 -17.06 2.70
N ALA A 102 -20.65 -16.40 1.75
CA ALA A 102 -21.25 -15.78 0.58
C ALA A 102 -20.43 -16.04 -0.69
N ASP A 103 -21.11 -16.45 -1.76
CA ASP A 103 -20.51 -16.54 -3.09
C ASP A 103 -20.05 -15.17 -3.56
N CYS A 104 -18.84 -15.12 -4.13
CA CYS A 104 -18.24 -13.92 -4.67
C CYS A 104 -17.94 -14.14 -6.15
N ASN A 105 -18.90 -13.81 -6.99
CA ASN A 105 -18.85 -14.01 -8.43
C ASN A 105 -19.14 -12.73 -9.23
N ASP A 106 -19.24 -11.59 -8.56
CA ASP A 106 -19.50 -10.30 -9.18
C ASP A 106 -18.39 -9.27 -8.88
N THR A 107 -18.31 -8.26 -9.74
CA THR A 107 -17.32 -7.19 -9.64
C THR A 107 -17.41 -6.41 -8.33
N ARG A 108 -18.61 -6.29 -7.73
CA ARG A 108 -18.81 -5.54 -6.49
C ARG A 108 -18.14 -6.25 -5.33
N CYS A 109 -18.31 -7.56 -5.24
CA CYS A 109 -17.69 -8.38 -4.23
C CYS A 109 -16.16 -8.37 -4.36
N PHE A 110 -15.62 -8.58 -5.58
CA PHE A 110 -14.17 -8.52 -5.78
C PHE A 110 -13.58 -7.15 -5.44
N THR A 111 -14.26 -6.08 -5.84
CA THR A 111 -13.86 -4.70 -5.48
C THR A 111 -13.85 -4.50 -3.97
N LYS A 112 -14.86 -5.03 -3.25
CA LYS A 112 -14.90 -4.97 -1.79
C LYS A 112 -13.72 -5.73 -1.17
N ARG A 113 -13.41 -6.94 -1.64
CA ARG A 113 -12.25 -7.73 -1.17
C ARG A 113 -10.95 -6.99 -1.39
N LEU A 114 -10.78 -6.37 -2.56
CA LEU A 114 -9.60 -5.54 -2.85
C LEU A 114 -9.49 -4.34 -1.91
N LYS A 115 -10.59 -3.64 -1.65
CA LYS A 115 -10.63 -2.50 -0.72
C LYS A 115 -10.30 -2.93 0.70
N ASP A 116 -10.85 -4.04 1.18
CA ASP A 116 -10.61 -4.55 2.53
C ASP A 116 -9.16 -5.05 2.69
N SER A 117 -8.64 -5.78 1.72
CA SER A 117 -7.24 -6.23 1.77
C SER A 117 -6.24 -5.09 1.66
N TYR A 118 -6.50 -4.12 0.78
CA TYR A 118 -5.62 -2.97 0.63
C TYR A 118 -5.63 -2.07 1.87
N ARG A 119 -6.79 -1.83 2.49
CA ARG A 119 -6.88 -1.00 3.72
C ARG A 119 -6.04 -1.59 4.85
N ASP A 120 -6.07 -2.92 4.99
CA ASP A 120 -5.46 -3.59 6.12
C ASP A 120 -3.94 -3.58 5.96
N MET A 121 -3.46 -3.99 4.78
CA MET A 121 -2.03 -4.04 4.51
C MET A 121 -1.40 -2.64 4.41
N ARG A 122 -2.11 -1.62 3.92
CA ARG A 122 -1.59 -0.24 3.81
C ARG A 122 -1.66 0.53 5.12
N PHE A 123 -2.75 0.41 5.88
CA PHE A 123 -3.05 1.28 7.04
C PHE A 123 -3.21 0.50 8.34
N MET A 124 -4.22 -0.38 8.45
CA MET A 124 -4.61 -0.97 9.74
C MET A 124 -3.49 -1.82 10.37
N CYS A 125 -2.91 -2.76 9.62
CA CYS A 125 -1.91 -3.68 10.14
C CYS A 125 -0.62 -2.95 10.53
N SER A 126 -0.24 -1.93 9.77
CA SER A 126 0.88 -1.04 10.13
C SER A 126 0.61 -0.33 11.45
N GLY A 127 -0.59 0.25 11.62
CA GLY A 127 -0.97 0.92 12.86
C GLY A 127 -0.98 -0.02 14.08
N LEU A 128 -1.52 -1.23 13.91
CA LEU A 128 -1.52 -2.26 14.95
C LEU A 128 -0.09 -2.68 15.33
N SER A 129 0.76 -2.94 14.34
CA SER A 129 2.14 -3.35 14.59
C SER A 129 2.94 -2.27 15.30
N PHE A 130 2.84 -1.02 14.86
CA PHE A 130 3.60 0.07 15.48
C PHE A 130 3.12 0.31 16.91
N THR A 131 1.82 0.28 17.15
CA THR A 131 1.25 0.39 18.50
C THR A 131 1.69 -0.78 19.40
N SER A 132 1.80 -1.99 18.87
CA SER A 132 2.25 -3.16 19.66
C SER A 132 3.71 -3.12 20.09
N ALA A 133 4.54 -2.32 19.40
CA ALA A 133 5.97 -2.17 19.69
C ALA A 133 6.28 -0.99 20.64
N MET A 134 5.28 -0.17 20.95
CA MET A 134 5.41 1.04 21.78
C MET A 134 5.47 0.72 23.27
#